data_AF-A0A9P6SL52-F1
#
_entry.id   AF-A0A9P6SL52-F1
#
_cell.length_a   1.000
_cell.length_b   1.000
_cell.length_c   1.000
_cell.angle_alpha   90.00
_cell.angle_beta   90.00
_cell.angle_gamma   90.00
#
_symmetry.space_group_name_H-M   'P 1'
#
loop_
_entity.id
_entity.type
_entity.pdbx_description
1 polymer ?
#
loop_
_entity_poly.entity_id
_entity_poly.type
_entity_poly.pdbx_seq_one_letter_code
_entity_poly.pdbx_strand_id
1 'polypeptide(L)'
;MTIAAEQNQSSTVVVVRLAQPEDDILHGDDIYRIVNTAYRSNAGWTHESHLIAKDRISRPEVKLVLADKINPVLLAFDSHTQKVIGTLQLDPAEHYPDFGHYSAPDFSFDYSTADSVPRTQQIMLGLISVDPAQQSRGIGRQLVDAGLKHARESLGRTQAVVYVLYQRTELREWYKRVGFVDYGEKRPYPDTTNLKLDDVHFSVLRLDL
;
A
#
# COMPACT_ATOMS: atom_id res chain seq x y z
N MET A 1 19.73 18.00 -43.75
CA MET A 1 19.09 18.66 -42.60
C MET A 1 18.03 17.71 -42.06
N THR A 2 18.35 17.02 -40.97
CA THR A 2 17.48 16.02 -40.34
C THR A 2 16.48 16.74 -39.44
N ILE A 3 15.20 16.53 -39.69
CA ILE A 3 14.11 17.04 -38.87
C ILE A 3 14.12 16.21 -37.59
N ALA A 4 14.41 16.84 -36.46
CA ALA A 4 14.29 16.22 -35.15
C ALA A 4 12.80 15.96 -34.89
N ALA A 5 12.44 14.69 -34.70
CA ALA A 5 11.14 14.32 -34.18
C ALA A 5 11.05 14.82 -32.73
N GLU A 6 10.28 15.88 -32.50
CA GLU A 6 9.79 16.23 -31.17
C GLU A 6 8.96 15.03 -30.67
N GLN A 7 9.55 14.27 -29.74
CA GLN A 7 8.79 13.29 -28.97
C GLN A 7 7.88 14.07 -28.02
N ASN A 8 6.67 14.34 -28.50
CA ASN A 8 5.58 14.85 -27.71
C ASN A 8 5.28 13.84 -26.59
N GLN A 9 5.78 14.10 -25.38
CA GLN A 9 5.39 13.38 -24.16
C GLN A 9 3.93 13.74 -23.86
N SER A 10 3.00 13.11 -24.59
CA SER A 10 1.59 13.14 -24.25
C SER A 10 1.47 12.53 -22.85
N SER A 11 1.17 13.35 -21.85
CA SER A 11 0.96 12.92 -20.48
C SER A 11 -0.18 11.91 -20.44
N THR A 12 0.16 10.62 -20.34
CA THR A 12 -0.84 9.54 -20.38
C THR A 12 -1.79 9.64 -19.19
N VAL A 13 -3.08 9.44 -19.43
CA VAL A 13 -4.11 9.39 -18.38
C VAL A 13 -3.96 8.08 -17.60
N VAL A 14 -4.05 8.16 -16.28
CA VAL A 14 -4.06 6.99 -15.39
C VAL A 14 -5.51 6.64 -15.09
N VAL A 15 -5.87 5.36 -15.24
CA VAL A 15 -7.21 4.86 -14.92
C VAL A 15 -7.08 3.95 -13.71
N VAL A 16 -7.73 4.31 -12.61
CA VAL A 16 -7.78 3.49 -11.40
C VAL A 16 -9.16 2.83 -11.27
N ARG A 17 -9.19 1.52 -11.10
CA ARG A 17 -10.43 0.75 -10.87
C ARG A 17 -10.17 -0.46 -9.99
N LEU A 18 -11.25 -1.04 -9.44
CA LEU A 18 -11.20 -2.38 -8.85
C LEU A 18 -10.72 -3.41 -9.87
N ALA A 19 -9.98 -4.38 -9.37
CA ALA A 19 -9.59 -5.56 -10.12
C ALA A 19 -10.82 -6.40 -10.46
N GLN A 20 -10.80 -6.95 -11.65
CA GLN A 20 -11.78 -7.90 -12.19
C GLN A 20 -11.03 -9.23 -12.37
N PRO A 21 -11.23 -10.22 -11.48
CA PRO A 21 -10.37 -11.40 -11.43
C PRO A 21 -10.25 -12.16 -12.76
N GLU A 22 -11.35 -12.23 -13.53
CA GLU A 22 -11.39 -12.96 -14.81
C GLU A 22 -10.56 -12.26 -15.90
N ASP A 23 -10.62 -10.94 -15.96
CA ASP A 23 -9.94 -10.14 -16.97
C ASP A 23 -8.50 -9.83 -16.54
N ASP A 24 -8.29 -9.43 -15.29
CA ASP A 24 -7.01 -8.90 -14.83
C ASP A 24 -5.97 -9.98 -14.50
N ILE A 25 -6.36 -11.26 -14.54
CA ILE A 25 -5.41 -12.38 -14.39
C ILE A 25 -4.31 -12.35 -15.45
N LEU A 26 -4.60 -11.81 -16.64
CA LEU A 26 -3.63 -11.65 -17.72
C LEU A 26 -2.52 -10.63 -17.39
N HIS A 27 -2.77 -9.75 -16.42
CA HIS A 27 -1.79 -8.79 -15.90
C HIS A 27 -1.00 -9.31 -14.69
N GLY A 28 -1.18 -10.58 -14.31
CA GLY A 28 -0.57 -11.15 -13.11
C GLY A 28 0.96 -11.00 -13.04
N ASP A 29 1.62 -11.03 -14.20
CA ASP A 29 3.07 -10.84 -14.31
C ASP A 29 3.50 -9.39 -14.04
N ASP A 30 2.73 -8.41 -14.54
CA ASP A 30 2.96 -7.00 -14.27
C ASP A 30 2.72 -6.68 -12.79
N ILE A 31 1.66 -7.24 -12.20
CA ILE A 31 1.34 -7.09 -10.77
C ILE A 31 2.46 -7.70 -9.91
N TYR A 32 2.86 -8.95 -10.18
CA TYR A 32 3.98 -9.61 -9.48
C TYR A 32 5.24 -8.75 -9.55
N ARG A 33 5.58 -8.23 -10.74
CA ARG A 33 6.76 -7.40 -10.95
C ARG A 33 6.67 -6.09 -10.17
N ILE A 34 5.55 -5.38 -10.26
CA ILE A 34 5.40 -4.05 -9.65
C ILE A 34 5.43 -4.16 -8.12
N VAL A 35 4.69 -5.10 -7.54
CA VAL A 35 4.67 -5.30 -6.09
C VAL A 35 6.07 -5.66 -5.59
N ASN A 36 6.72 -6.65 -6.20
CA ASN A 36 8.05 -7.05 -5.75
C ASN A 36 9.10 -5.96 -6.00
N THR A 37 8.99 -5.19 -7.09
CA THR A 37 9.96 -4.11 -7.37
C THR A 37 9.76 -2.96 -6.39
N ALA A 38 8.54 -2.46 -6.20
CA ALA A 38 8.25 -1.38 -5.25
C ALA A 38 8.77 -1.69 -3.84
N TYR A 39 8.65 -2.95 -3.40
CA TYR A 39 9.15 -3.39 -2.10
C TYR A 39 10.63 -3.80 -2.09
N ARG A 40 11.32 -3.98 -3.23
CA ARG A 40 12.73 -4.44 -3.28
C ARG A 40 13.73 -3.49 -3.90
N SER A 41 13.34 -2.49 -4.67
CA SER A 41 14.28 -1.59 -5.34
C SER A 41 14.77 -0.48 -4.40
N ASN A 42 16.07 -0.21 -4.36
CA ASN A 42 16.64 1.01 -3.75
C ASN A 42 16.12 2.32 -4.42
N ALA A 43 15.27 2.20 -5.45
CA ALA A 43 14.60 3.28 -6.14
C ALA A 43 13.10 3.24 -5.79
N GLY A 44 12.60 4.29 -5.15
CA GLY A 44 11.20 4.43 -4.72
C GLY A 44 11.00 4.34 -3.20
N TRP A 45 9.87 4.88 -2.73
CA TRP A 45 9.59 5.20 -1.33
C TRP A 45 9.11 4.01 -0.45
N THR A 46 9.06 2.78 -0.99
CA THR A 46 8.46 1.58 -0.35
C THR A 46 9.44 0.43 -0.04
N HIS A 47 10.75 0.70 -0.01
CA HIS A 47 11.82 -0.31 -0.13
C HIS A 47 12.21 -1.23 1.07
N GLU A 48 11.70 -2.47 1.20
CA GLU A 48 11.98 -3.43 2.29
C GLU A 48 13.18 -4.40 2.14
N SER A 49 14.02 -4.31 1.10
CA SER A 49 15.05 -5.35 0.87
C SER A 49 16.15 -5.44 1.94
N HIS A 50 16.37 -4.35 2.70
CA HIS A 50 17.25 -4.35 3.87
C HIS A 50 16.64 -5.05 5.10
N LEU A 51 15.36 -5.44 5.04
CA LEU A 51 14.59 -5.99 6.18
C LEU A 51 14.10 -7.43 5.96
N ILE A 52 13.77 -7.84 4.72
CA ILE A 52 13.20 -9.17 4.44
C ILE A 52 13.79 -9.75 3.14
N ALA A 53 14.21 -11.01 3.15
CA ALA A 53 14.91 -11.67 2.03
C ALA A 53 13.99 -12.28 0.94
N LYS A 54 12.68 -12.41 1.18
CA LYS A 54 11.73 -13.13 0.30
C LYS A 54 10.97 -12.20 -0.65
N ASP A 55 10.31 -12.77 -1.67
CA ASP A 55 9.35 -12.02 -2.49
C ASP A 55 8.24 -11.53 -1.58
N ARG A 56 7.75 -10.30 -1.81
CA ARG A 56 6.58 -9.77 -1.10
C ARG A 56 5.32 -10.53 -1.48
N ILE A 57 5.26 -10.98 -2.74
CA ILE A 57 4.17 -11.80 -3.27
C ILE A 57 4.72 -12.75 -4.35
N SER A 58 4.24 -13.99 -4.39
CA SER A 58 4.51 -14.95 -5.45
C SER A 58 3.47 -14.87 -6.57
N ARG A 59 3.79 -15.40 -7.77
CA ARG A 59 2.84 -15.43 -8.89
C ARG A 59 1.54 -16.19 -8.57
N PRO A 60 1.55 -17.34 -7.89
CA PRO A 60 0.31 -17.97 -7.43
C PRO A 60 -0.50 -17.09 -6.48
N GLU A 61 0.16 -16.40 -5.55
CA GLU A 61 -0.52 -15.50 -4.61
C GLU A 61 -1.17 -14.29 -5.29
N VAL A 62 -0.60 -13.77 -6.38
CA VAL A 62 -1.26 -12.72 -7.17
C VAL A 62 -2.65 -13.17 -7.65
N LYS A 63 -2.79 -14.43 -8.07
CA LYS A 63 -4.08 -14.97 -8.49
C LYS A 63 -5.07 -15.05 -7.34
N LEU A 64 -4.60 -15.45 -6.15
CA LEU A 64 -5.42 -15.52 -4.95
C LEU A 64 -5.89 -14.13 -4.52
N VAL A 65 -4.98 -13.14 -4.53
CA VAL A 65 -5.27 -11.75 -4.21
C VAL A 65 -6.29 -11.15 -5.19
N LEU A 66 -6.13 -11.39 -6.49
CA LEU A 66 -7.10 -10.91 -7.49
C LEU A 66 -8.48 -11.55 -7.32
N ALA A 67 -8.54 -12.81 -6.88
CA ALA A 67 -9.79 -13.54 -6.68
C ALA A 67 -10.46 -13.25 -5.32
N ASP A 68 -9.76 -12.58 -4.40
CA ASP A 68 -10.25 -12.31 -3.06
C ASP A 68 -11.33 -11.22 -3.06
N LYS A 69 -12.55 -11.60 -2.70
CA LYS A 69 -13.70 -10.69 -2.62
C LYS A 69 -13.80 -9.98 -1.27
N ILE A 70 -13.09 -10.47 -0.26
CA ILE A 70 -13.04 -9.88 1.08
C ILE A 70 -12.02 -8.74 1.10
N ASN A 71 -10.88 -8.95 0.44
CA ASN A 71 -9.77 -8.00 0.40
C ASN A 71 -9.54 -7.44 -1.02
N PRO A 72 -10.45 -6.59 -1.54
CA PRO A 72 -10.40 -6.18 -2.93
C PRO A 72 -9.14 -5.37 -3.25
N VAL A 73 -8.65 -5.54 -4.48
CA VAL A 73 -7.51 -4.78 -5.02
C VAL A 73 -7.98 -3.76 -6.03
N LEU A 74 -7.40 -2.56 -5.97
CA LEU A 74 -7.44 -1.57 -7.02
C LEU A 74 -6.17 -1.68 -7.88
N LEU A 75 -6.35 -1.53 -9.19
CA LEU A 75 -5.30 -1.49 -10.17
C LEU A 75 -5.30 -0.12 -10.85
N ALA A 76 -4.10 0.45 -11.00
CA ALA A 76 -3.87 1.62 -11.83
C ALA A 76 -3.34 1.18 -13.19
N PHE A 77 -4.00 1.63 -14.26
CA PHE A 77 -3.64 1.35 -15.64
C PHE A 77 -3.13 2.60 -16.33
N ASP A 78 -2.09 2.43 -17.14
CA ASP A 78 -1.73 3.42 -18.16
C ASP A 78 -2.73 3.32 -19.33
N SER A 79 -3.51 4.39 -19.56
CA SER A 79 -4.59 4.36 -20.56
C SER A 79 -4.13 4.11 -22.00
N HIS A 80 -2.87 4.39 -22.32
CA HIS A 80 -2.35 4.18 -23.67
C HIS A 80 -1.88 2.75 -23.87
N THR A 81 -1.07 2.24 -22.94
CA THR A 81 -0.46 0.92 -23.04
C THR A 81 -1.33 -0.21 -22.48
N GLN A 82 -2.38 0.14 -21.73
CA GLN A 82 -3.24 -0.78 -20.99
C GLN A 82 -2.48 -1.67 -19.99
N LYS A 83 -1.25 -1.28 -19.63
CA LYS A 83 -0.46 -1.98 -18.62
C LYS A 83 -0.86 -1.55 -17.23
N VAL A 84 -0.85 -2.50 -16.30
CA VAL A 84 -0.89 -2.18 -14.87
C VAL A 84 0.40 -1.45 -14.51
N ILE A 85 0.26 -0.33 -13.80
CA ILE A 85 1.36 0.53 -13.34
C ILE A 85 1.30 0.81 -11.84
N GLY A 86 0.30 0.27 -11.14
CA GLY A 86 0.22 0.33 -9.69
C GLY A 86 -0.91 -0.50 -9.10
N THR A 87 -0.81 -0.74 -7.80
CA THR A 87 -1.75 -1.56 -7.03
C THR A 87 -2.04 -0.90 -5.68
N LEU A 88 -3.23 -1.15 -5.14
CA LEU A 88 -3.57 -0.91 -3.74
C LEU A 88 -4.57 -1.98 -3.28
N GLN A 89 -4.33 -2.59 -2.14
CA GLN A 89 -5.24 -3.54 -1.52
C GLN A 89 -5.99 -2.89 -0.36
N LEU A 90 -7.27 -3.24 -0.21
CA LEU A 90 -8.11 -2.86 0.92
C LEU A 90 -8.37 -4.11 1.77
N ASP A 91 -7.90 -4.14 3.02
CA ASP A 91 -8.14 -5.28 3.93
C ASP A 91 -9.05 -4.84 5.09
N PRO A 92 -10.27 -5.39 5.25
CA PRO A 92 -11.11 -5.14 6.42
C PRO A 92 -10.35 -5.42 7.72
N ALA A 93 -10.29 -4.43 8.62
CA ALA A 93 -9.43 -4.54 9.79
C ALA A 93 -9.88 -5.67 10.74
N GLU A 94 -11.16 -6.06 10.74
CA GLU A 94 -11.66 -7.23 11.47
C GLU A 94 -11.06 -8.57 11.02
N HIS A 95 -10.49 -8.63 9.81
CA HIS A 95 -9.79 -9.81 9.29
C HIS A 95 -8.26 -9.62 9.28
N TYR A 96 -7.78 -8.38 9.47
CA TYR A 96 -6.37 -8.09 9.56
C TYR A 96 -5.80 -8.54 10.92
N PRO A 97 -4.63 -9.20 10.97
CA PRO A 97 -4.05 -9.66 12.22
C PRO A 97 -3.86 -8.55 13.25
N ASP A 98 -4.14 -8.86 14.52
CA ASP A 98 -3.70 -8.03 15.63
C ASP A 98 -2.30 -8.48 16.06
N PHE A 99 -1.32 -7.58 15.90
CA PHE A 99 0.05 -7.83 16.33
C PHE A 99 0.25 -7.55 17.83
N GLY A 100 -0.75 -7.07 18.54
CA GLY A 100 -0.67 -6.72 19.95
C GLY A 100 -0.08 -5.32 20.17
N HIS A 101 0.48 -5.08 21.36
CA HIS A 101 1.02 -3.78 21.76
C HIS A 101 2.55 -3.77 21.72
N TYR A 102 3.11 -2.71 21.16
CA TYR A 102 4.55 -2.49 21.19
C TYR A 102 4.96 -2.01 22.59
N SER A 103 6.08 -2.53 23.09
CA SER A 103 6.64 -2.23 24.41
C SER A 103 8.14 -2.00 24.32
N ALA A 104 8.62 -0.92 24.94
CA ALA A 104 10.02 -0.59 25.12
C ALA A 104 10.18 0.19 26.44
N PRO A 105 11.37 0.17 27.09
CA PRO A 105 11.57 0.75 28.43
C PRO A 105 11.08 2.19 28.59
N ASP A 106 11.26 3.03 27.56
CA ASP A 106 10.92 4.46 27.58
C ASP A 106 9.69 4.79 26.71
N PHE A 107 8.88 3.79 26.37
CA PHE A 107 7.68 3.97 25.55
C PHE A 107 6.42 3.65 26.35
N SER A 108 5.51 4.62 26.38
CA SER A 108 4.14 4.41 26.84
C SER A 108 3.19 5.03 25.83
N PHE A 109 2.07 4.35 25.61
CA PHE A 109 1.02 4.82 24.73
C PHE A 109 -0.32 4.30 25.26
N ASP A 110 -1.33 5.16 25.30
CA ASP A 110 -2.67 4.78 25.76
C ASP A 110 -3.47 4.14 24.62
N TYR A 111 -3.30 2.83 24.46
CA TYR A 111 -4.01 2.04 23.45
C TYR A 111 -5.54 2.03 23.64
N SER A 112 -6.05 2.42 24.82
CA SER A 112 -7.50 2.46 25.05
C SER A 112 -8.19 3.58 24.24
N THR A 113 -7.44 4.63 23.88
CA THR A 113 -7.98 5.78 23.13
C THR A 113 -7.78 5.65 21.62
N ALA A 114 -6.76 4.89 21.19
CA ALA A 114 -6.41 4.73 19.78
C ALA A 114 -7.37 3.83 19.00
N ASP A 115 -8.03 2.89 19.67
CA ASP A 115 -9.02 1.98 19.08
C ASP A 115 -10.47 2.46 19.29
N SER A 116 -10.66 3.78 19.40
CA SER A 116 -11.99 4.40 19.57
C SER A 116 -12.96 4.11 18.42
N VAL A 117 -12.44 3.86 17.21
CA VAL A 117 -13.23 3.38 16.07
C VAL A 117 -13.19 1.84 16.07
N PRO A 118 -14.33 1.12 16.03
CA PRO A 118 -14.33 -0.34 15.97
C PRO A 118 -13.60 -0.87 14.72
N ARG A 119 -12.88 -1.99 14.83
CA ARG A 119 -12.19 -2.61 13.67
C ARG A 119 -13.13 -2.91 12.50
N THR A 120 -14.39 -3.25 12.77
CA THR A 120 -15.43 -3.44 11.74
C THR A 120 -15.81 -2.17 10.97
N GLN A 121 -15.35 -1.00 11.40
CA GLN A 121 -15.51 0.26 10.67
C GLN A 121 -14.20 0.74 10.03
N GLN A 122 -13.10 0.01 10.24
CA GLN A 122 -11.78 0.34 9.73
C GLN A 122 -11.44 -0.46 8.46
N ILE A 123 -10.63 0.14 7.58
CA ILE A 123 -10.00 -0.53 6.44
C ILE A 123 -8.49 -0.33 6.50
N MET A 124 -7.72 -1.39 6.32
CA MET A 124 -6.28 -1.31 6.17
C MET A 124 -5.93 -1.07 4.70
N LEU A 125 -4.95 -0.19 4.44
CA LEU A 125 -4.38 -0.05 3.10
C LEU A 125 -3.10 -0.89 3.00
N GLY A 126 -3.16 -1.92 2.15
CA GLY A 126 -2.09 -2.87 1.88
C GLY A 126 -1.56 -2.79 0.45
N LEU A 127 -0.42 -3.42 0.20
CA LEU A 127 0.19 -3.59 -1.13
C LEU A 127 0.20 -2.34 -2.03
N ILE A 128 0.33 -1.14 -1.45
CA ILE A 128 0.47 0.07 -2.23
C ILE A 128 1.78 0.03 -3.02
N SER A 129 1.67 -0.08 -4.33
CA SER A 129 2.82 -0.24 -5.21
C SER A 129 2.63 0.62 -6.44
N VAL A 130 3.68 1.32 -6.87
CA VAL A 130 3.69 2.08 -8.12
C VAL A 130 4.95 1.70 -8.86
N ASP A 131 4.82 1.38 -10.15
CA ASP A 131 5.96 1.09 -11.02
C ASP A 131 6.99 2.23 -10.90
N PRO A 132 8.25 1.96 -10.50
CA PRO A 132 9.27 2.98 -10.34
C PRO A 132 9.46 3.87 -11.58
N ALA A 133 9.30 3.31 -12.79
CA ALA A 133 9.41 4.07 -14.03
C ALA A 133 8.25 5.07 -14.24
N GLN A 134 7.20 4.98 -13.43
CA GLN A 134 5.99 5.79 -13.49
C GLN A 134 5.77 6.66 -12.23
N GLN A 135 6.71 6.64 -11.29
CA GLN A 135 6.61 7.42 -10.06
C GLN A 135 6.62 8.93 -10.31
N SER A 136 6.27 9.71 -9.29
CA SER A 136 6.15 11.18 -9.35
C SER A 136 5.05 11.72 -10.28
N ARG A 137 4.16 10.84 -10.79
CA ARG A 137 2.97 11.20 -11.59
C ARG A 137 1.66 11.25 -10.77
N GLY A 138 1.76 11.19 -9.44
CA GLY A 138 0.59 11.18 -8.55
C GLY A 138 -0.21 9.87 -8.49
N ILE A 139 0.28 8.77 -9.11
CA ILE A 139 -0.43 7.48 -9.18
C ILE A 139 -0.78 6.94 -7.79
N GLY A 140 0.16 6.97 -6.84
CA GLY A 140 -0.09 6.50 -5.48
C GLY A 140 -1.22 7.26 -4.80
N ARG A 141 -1.33 8.58 -5.04
CA ARG A 141 -2.42 9.39 -4.50
C ARG A 141 -3.75 9.03 -5.15
N GLN A 142 -3.78 8.85 -6.47
CA GLN A 142 -4.99 8.41 -7.20
C GLN A 142 -5.47 7.03 -6.73
N LEU A 143 -4.56 6.10 -6.46
CA LEU A 143 -4.87 4.80 -5.88
C LEU A 143 -5.52 4.94 -4.50
N VAL A 144 -4.90 5.73 -3.60
CA VAL A 144 -5.46 5.95 -2.27
C VAL A 144 -6.82 6.64 -2.36
N ASP A 145 -6.95 7.74 -3.08
CA ASP A 145 -8.22 8.46 -3.20
C ASP A 145 -9.35 7.55 -3.73
N ALA A 146 -9.06 6.71 -4.74
CA ALA A 146 -10.03 5.73 -5.25
C ALA A 146 -10.35 4.62 -4.21
N GLY A 147 -9.34 4.14 -3.48
CA GLY A 147 -9.52 3.13 -2.44
C GLY A 147 -10.34 3.65 -1.27
N LEU A 148 -10.06 4.87 -0.79
CA LEU A 148 -10.81 5.54 0.27
C LEU A 148 -12.26 5.79 -0.14
N LYS A 149 -12.47 6.25 -1.38
CA LYS A 149 -13.81 6.41 -1.94
C LYS A 149 -14.58 5.09 -1.93
N HIS A 150 -13.97 4.01 -2.39
CA HIS A 150 -14.60 2.68 -2.38
C HIS A 150 -14.88 2.19 -0.96
N ALA A 151 -13.93 2.35 -0.05
CA ALA A 151 -14.10 1.96 1.35
C ALA A 151 -15.30 2.68 2.01
N ARG A 152 -15.43 3.98 1.77
CA ARG A 152 -16.54 4.80 2.29
C ARG A 152 -17.87 4.46 1.64
N GLU A 153 -17.93 4.46 0.31
CA GLU A 153 -19.19 4.41 -0.44
C GLU A 153 -19.72 2.99 -0.65
N SER A 154 -18.84 1.99 -0.74
CA SER A 154 -19.21 0.61 -1.05
C SER A 154 -19.04 -0.35 0.12
N LEU A 155 -18.05 -0.11 1.00
CA LEU A 155 -17.77 -0.98 2.15
C LEU A 155 -18.28 -0.40 3.48
N GLY A 156 -18.79 0.83 3.50
CA GLY A 156 -19.33 1.48 4.70
C GLY A 156 -18.30 1.74 5.80
N ARG A 157 -17.02 1.88 5.46
CA ARG A 157 -15.91 2.12 6.40
C ARG A 157 -15.81 3.60 6.70
N THR A 158 -15.43 3.93 7.93
CA THR A 158 -15.35 5.32 8.44
C THR A 158 -13.91 5.73 8.76
N GLN A 159 -12.96 4.79 8.76
CA GLN A 159 -11.55 5.08 9.00
C GLN A 159 -10.66 4.17 8.15
N ALA A 160 -9.63 4.75 7.54
CA ALA A 160 -8.52 4.04 6.93
C ALA A 160 -7.31 4.01 7.87
N VAL A 161 -6.59 2.89 7.86
CA VAL A 161 -5.43 2.64 8.74
C VAL A 161 -4.28 2.09 7.92
N VAL A 162 -3.06 2.52 8.23
CA VAL A 162 -1.83 1.97 7.63
C VAL A 162 -0.80 1.65 8.69
N TYR A 163 -0.20 0.48 8.55
CA TYR A 163 0.97 0.07 9.34
C TYR A 163 2.20 0.28 8.48
N VAL A 164 3.06 1.20 8.91
CA VAL A 164 4.27 1.56 8.17
C VAL A 164 5.45 1.28 9.06
N LEU A 165 6.44 0.52 8.57
CA LEU A 165 7.65 0.26 9.35
C LEU A 165 8.28 1.58 9.79
N TYR A 166 8.65 1.67 11.06
CA TYR A 166 9.15 2.91 11.66
C TYR A 166 10.36 3.47 10.91
N GLN A 167 11.18 2.61 10.30
CA GLN A 167 12.36 3.02 9.52
C GLN A 167 12.00 3.66 8.17
N ARG A 168 10.75 3.57 7.71
CA ARG A 168 10.27 4.14 6.44
C ARG A 168 9.83 5.60 6.57
N THR A 169 10.77 6.48 6.94
CA THR A 169 10.44 7.90 7.15
C THR A 169 9.77 8.55 5.94
N GLU A 170 10.28 8.37 4.73
CA GLU A 170 9.68 8.95 3.51
C GLU A 170 8.23 8.48 3.26
N LEU A 171 7.96 7.20 3.51
CA LEU A 171 6.63 6.59 3.37
C LEU A 171 5.64 7.18 4.38
N ARG A 172 6.06 7.31 5.65
CA ARG A 172 5.23 7.94 6.69
C ARG A 172 4.93 9.39 6.35
N GLU A 173 5.93 10.16 5.96
CA GLU A 173 5.74 11.56 5.56
C GLU A 173 4.86 11.69 4.31
N TRP A 174 4.92 10.73 3.39
CA TRP A 174 3.99 10.67 2.27
C TRP A 174 2.55 10.46 2.72
N TYR A 175 2.28 9.48 3.60
CA TYR A 175 0.93 9.26 4.14
C TYR A 175 0.41 10.47 4.91
N LYS A 176 1.27 11.17 5.66
CA LYS A 176 0.91 12.44 6.32
C LYS A 176 0.48 13.51 5.32
N ARG A 177 1.18 13.64 4.19
CA ARG A 177 0.77 14.55 3.08
C ARG A 177 -0.52 14.11 2.37
N VAL A 178 -0.85 12.82 2.39
CA VAL A 178 -2.14 12.32 1.90
C VAL A 178 -3.26 12.74 2.85
N GLY A 179 -2.99 12.83 4.15
CA GLY A 179 -3.92 13.29 5.18
C GLY A 179 -3.94 12.41 6.43
N PHE A 180 -3.21 11.29 6.42
CA PHE A 180 -3.14 10.40 7.58
C PHE A 180 -2.44 11.07 8.77
N VAL A 181 -2.94 10.80 9.96
CA VAL A 181 -2.39 11.31 11.21
C VAL A 181 -1.59 10.21 11.91
N ASP A 182 -0.36 10.55 12.32
CA ASP A 182 0.50 9.72 13.16
C ASP A 182 0.32 10.16 14.61
N TYR A 183 -0.42 9.37 15.40
CA TYR A 183 -0.68 9.66 16.81
C TYR A 183 0.44 9.16 17.74
N GLY A 184 1.52 8.58 17.19
CA GLY A 184 2.57 7.93 17.97
C GLY A 184 2.25 6.50 18.39
N GLU A 185 1.13 5.94 17.93
CA GLU A 185 0.78 4.53 18.12
C GLU A 185 1.80 3.62 17.42
N LYS A 186 2.24 2.59 18.13
CA LYS A 186 3.20 1.60 17.63
C LYS A 186 2.65 0.18 17.73
N ARG A 187 2.94 -0.65 16.74
CA ARG A 187 2.61 -2.09 16.77
C ARG A 187 3.88 -2.92 16.54
N PRO A 188 4.05 -4.05 17.24
CA PRO A 188 5.27 -4.84 17.08
C PRO A 188 5.30 -5.46 15.68
N TYR A 189 6.50 -5.69 15.19
CA TYR A 189 6.67 -6.46 13.97
C TYR A 189 6.52 -7.97 14.27
N PRO A 190 5.68 -8.71 13.52
CA PRO A 190 5.28 -10.07 13.91
C PRO A 190 6.39 -11.12 13.82
N ASP A 191 7.39 -10.94 12.95
CA ASP A 191 8.50 -11.89 12.80
C ASP A 191 9.84 -11.24 13.17
N THR A 192 10.34 -11.56 14.37
CA THR A 192 11.62 -11.06 14.85
C THR A 192 12.80 -11.98 14.51
N THR A 193 12.55 -13.12 13.85
CA THR A 193 13.54 -14.21 13.72
C THR A 193 14.71 -13.87 12.80
N ASN A 194 14.50 -12.98 11.83
CA ASN A 194 15.49 -12.65 10.79
C ASN A 194 15.67 -11.13 10.59
N LEU A 195 15.44 -10.33 11.64
CA LEU A 195 15.61 -8.88 11.55
C LEU A 195 17.09 -8.52 11.48
N LYS A 196 17.44 -7.63 10.55
CA LYS A 196 18.80 -7.07 10.43
C LYS A 196 19.01 -5.81 11.26
N LEU A 197 17.95 -5.29 11.86
CA LEU A 197 17.93 -4.07 12.66
C LEU A 197 17.33 -4.39 14.02
N ASP A 198 17.81 -3.67 15.03
CA ASP A 198 17.15 -3.60 16.33
C ASP A 198 15.89 -2.72 16.24
N ASP A 199 14.96 -2.91 17.18
CA ASP A 199 13.75 -2.10 17.33
C ASP A 199 12.90 -1.93 16.06
N VAL A 200 12.55 -3.05 15.41
CA VAL A 200 11.64 -3.04 14.26
C VAL A 200 10.19 -3.09 14.76
N HIS A 201 9.45 -2.04 14.43
CA HIS A 201 8.04 -1.90 14.75
C HIS A 201 7.32 -1.08 13.67
N PHE A 202 6.00 -1.14 13.65
CA PHE A 202 5.16 -0.29 12.81
C PHE A 202 4.81 1.01 13.55
N SER A 203 4.86 2.13 12.84
CA SER A 203 4.04 3.31 13.12
C SER A 203 2.64 3.07 12.56
N VAL A 204 1.61 3.33 13.36
CA VAL A 204 0.22 3.27 12.93
C VAL A 204 -0.28 4.67 12.59
N LEU A 205 -0.72 4.86 11.35
CA LEU A 205 -1.32 6.11 10.92
C LEU A 205 -2.79 5.89 10.53
N ARG A 206 -3.65 6.86 10.83
CA ARG A 206 -5.11 6.76 10.65
C ARG A 206 -5.66 7.96 9.89
N LEU A 207 -6.71 7.75 9.10
CA LEU A 207 -7.43 8.80 8.36
C LEU A 207 -8.93 8.53 8.44
N ASP A 208 -9.71 9.50 8.93
CA ASP A 208 -11.17 9.42 8.95
C ASP A 208 -11.74 9.70 7.54
N LEU A 209 -12.82 9.01 7.16
CA LEU A 209 -13.39 8.98 5.80
C LEU A 209 -14.70 9.76 5.63
#